data_AF-A0A966XKW5-F1
#
_entry.id   AF-A0A966XKW5-F1
#
_cell.length_a   1.000
_cell.length_b   1.000
_cell.length_c   1.000
_cell.angle_alpha   90.00
_cell.angle_beta   90.00
_cell.angle_gamma   90.00
#
_symmetry.space_group_name_H-M   'P 1'
#
loop_
_entity.id
_entity.type
_entity.pdbx_description
1 polymer ?
#
loop_
_entity_poly.entity_id
_entity_poly.type
_entity_poly.pdbx_seq_one_letter_code
_entity_poly.pdbx_strand_id
1 'polypeptide(L)'
;DRSKWPTLKTKLAAVFRTKTRVQWNEIMEGTDVCYAPVLRMSEAAQHPHNRERHTFIDVAGVTQPAPAPRFSRSATAVPQAPAHAGQHTRAVLAEWGVDAARIDALLASGAARQA
;
A
#
# COMPACT_ATOMS: atom_id res chain seq x y z
N ASP A 1 26.28 8.95 -27.07
CA ASP A 1 27.56 8.22 -26.93
C ASP A 1 27.63 7.53 -25.57
N ARG A 2 27.57 6.20 -25.56
CA ARG A 2 27.58 5.38 -24.33
C ARG A 2 28.96 5.27 -23.69
N SER A 3 30.03 5.49 -24.46
CA SER A 3 31.41 5.40 -23.96
C SER A 3 31.69 6.42 -22.85
N LYS A 4 30.96 7.54 -22.85
CA LYS A 4 31.09 8.62 -21.85
C LYS A 4 30.38 8.34 -20.52
N TRP A 5 29.53 7.31 -20.44
CA TRP A 5 28.70 7.06 -19.25
C TRP A 5 29.51 6.86 -17.96
N PRO A 6 30.61 6.10 -17.92
CA PRO A 6 31.39 5.94 -16.69
C PRO A 6 31.87 7.29 -16.13
N THR A 7 32.43 8.15 -16.98
CA THR A 7 32.89 9.48 -16.58
C THR A 7 31.73 10.39 -16.17
N LEU A 8 30.61 10.37 -16.89
CA LEU A 8 29.44 11.19 -16.56
C LEU A 8 28.80 10.78 -15.22
N LYS A 9 28.76 9.48 -14.91
CA LYS A 9 28.30 9.00 -13.59
C LYS A 9 29.15 9.57 -12.46
N THR A 10 30.48 9.56 -12.59
CA THR A 10 31.38 10.15 -11.59
C THR A 10 31.14 11.65 -11.43
N LYS A 11 30.97 12.38 -12.53
CA LYS A 11 30.66 13.82 -12.49
C LYS A 11 29.33 14.10 -11.80
N LEU A 12 28.26 13.39 -12.16
CA LEU A 12 26.95 13.55 -11.54
C LEU A 12 26.99 13.21 -10.04
N ALA A 13 27.65 12.12 -9.66
CA ALA A 13 27.81 11.75 -8.25
C ALA A 13 28.54 12.83 -7.43
N ALA A 14 29.59 13.43 -8.00
CA ALA A 14 30.30 14.54 -7.36
C ALA A 14 29.40 15.77 -7.20
N VAL A 15 28.62 16.12 -8.23
CA VAL A 15 27.66 17.24 -8.17
C VAL A 15 26.59 16.99 -7.11
N PHE A 16 25.91 15.84 -7.14
CA PHE A 16 24.84 15.54 -6.18
C PHE A 16 25.29 15.58 -4.72
N ARG A 17 26.56 15.26 -4.42
CA ARG A 17 27.13 15.36 -3.06
C ARG A 17 27.29 16.79 -2.55
N THR A 18 27.22 17.80 -3.42
CA THR A 18 27.43 19.21 -3.02
C THR A 18 26.25 19.82 -2.27
N LYS A 19 25.08 19.17 -2.27
CA LYS A 19 23.88 19.65 -1.59
C LYS A 19 23.14 18.50 -0.92
N THR A 20 22.38 18.83 0.12
CA THR A 20 21.46 17.89 0.76
C THR A 20 20.28 17.57 -0.15
N ARG A 21 19.55 16.49 0.16
CA ARG A 21 18.30 16.16 -0.54
C ARG A 21 17.29 17.32 -0.49
N VAL A 22 17.16 18.01 0.64
CA VAL A 22 16.24 19.15 0.81
C VAL A 22 16.59 20.28 -0.16
N GLN A 23 17.87 20.62 -0.25
CA GLN A 23 18.33 21.66 -1.18
C GLN A 23 18.15 21.25 -2.66
N TRP A 24 18.29 19.96 -2.99
CA TRP A 24 17.97 19.50 -4.34
C TRP A 24 16.48 19.54 -4.65
N ASN A 25 15.62 19.23 -3.67
CA ASN A 25 14.18 19.38 -3.80
C ASN A 25 13.81 20.84 -4.10
N GLU A 26 14.34 21.80 -3.35
CA GLU A 26 14.11 23.24 -3.58
C GLU A 26 14.51 23.70 -4.98
N ILE A 27 15.54 23.09 -5.57
CA ILE A 27 16.05 23.45 -6.90
C ILE A 27 15.26 22.77 -8.03
N MET A 28 14.89 21.50 -7.85
CA MET A 28 14.42 20.65 -8.95
C MET A 28 12.91 20.36 -8.92
N GLU A 29 12.25 20.37 -7.75
CA GLU A 29 10.81 20.11 -7.67
C GLU A 29 10.01 21.19 -8.42
N GLY A 30 9.00 20.76 -9.18
CA GLY A 30 8.17 21.68 -9.98
C GLY A 30 8.85 22.28 -11.22
N THR A 31 10.09 21.87 -11.53
CA THR A 31 10.79 22.27 -12.76
C THR A 31 10.56 21.27 -13.90
N ASP A 32 11.07 21.57 -15.10
CA ASP A 32 11.00 20.69 -16.29
C ASP A 32 11.95 19.48 -16.22
N VAL A 33 12.66 19.29 -15.10
CA VAL A 33 13.52 18.11 -14.89
C VAL A 33 12.69 16.97 -14.29
N CYS A 34 12.77 15.78 -14.91
CA CYS A 34 12.24 14.54 -14.32
C CYS A 34 13.03 14.15 -13.06
N TYR A 35 12.59 14.70 -11.93
CA TYR A 35 13.22 14.53 -10.62
C TYR A 35 12.19 14.06 -9.58
N ALA A 36 12.64 13.19 -8.68
CA ALA A 36 11.95 12.90 -7.44
C ALA A 36 12.99 12.48 -6.38
N PRO A 37 12.82 12.89 -5.11
CA PRO A 37 13.64 12.36 -4.02
C PRO A 37 13.32 10.89 -3.75
N VAL A 38 14.33 10.13 -3.30
CA VAL A 38 14.10 8.81 -2.71
C VAL A 38 13.58 9.01 -1.29
N LEU A 39 12.31 8.68 -1.08
CA LEU A 39 11.61 8.78 0.21
C LEU A 39 11.65 7.46 0.97
N ARG A 40 11.69 7.53 2.30
CA ARG A 40 11.33 6.41 3.18
C ARG A 40 9.84 6.12 3.05
N MET A 41 9.43 4.90 3.41
CA MET A 41 8.00 4.52 3.40
C MET A 41 7.15 5.44 4.30
N SER A 42 7.67 5.83 5.47
CA SER A 42 7.01 6.77 6.37
C SER A 42 6.87 8.18 5.79
N GLU A 43 7.86 8.65 5.03
CA GLU A 43 7.81 9.94 4.32
C GLU A 43 6.84 9.87 3.13
N ALA A 44 6.83 8.76 2.40
CA ALA A 44 5.97 8.57 1.23
C ALA A 44 4.48 8.68 1.60
N ALA A 45 4.04 8.07 2.71
CA ALA A 45 2.66 8.17 3.18
C ALA A 45 2.25 9.61 3.53
N GLN A 46 3.19 10.42 3.99
CA GLN A 46 2.98 11.81 4.41
C GLN A 46 3.21 12.83 3.29
N HIS A 47 3.77 12.42 2.15
CA HIS A 47 4.07 13.32 1.05
C HIS A 47 2.81 14.07 0.59
N PRO A 48 2.85 15.40 0.33
CA PRO A 48 1.66 16.20 0.03
C PRO A 48 0.78 15.61 -1.08
N HIS A 49 1.39 15.16 -2.18
CA HIS A 49 0.67 14.50 -3.27
C HIS A 49 -0.07 13.22 -2.84
N ASN A 50 0.52 12.42 -1.96
CA ASN A 50 -0.09 11.16 -1.50
C ASN A 50 -1.19 11.40 -0.46
N ARG A 51 -1.04 12.43 0.39
CA ARG A 51 -2.06 12.85 1.35
C ARG A 51 -3.29 13.42 0.64
N GLU A 52 -3.09 14.37 -0.27
CA GLU A 52 -4.16 14.99 -1.06
C GLU A 52 -4.97 13.95 -1.81
N ARG A 53 -4.27 12.92 -2.27
CA ARG A 53 -4.91 11.84 -3.02
C ARG A 53 -5.49 10.77 -2.10
N HIS A 54 -5.21 10.68 -0.81
CA HIS A 54 -5.53 9.47 -0.04
C HIS A 54 -4.92 8.21 -0.67
N THR A 55 -3.67 8.28 -1.12
CA THR A 55 -2.94 7.12 -1.69
C THR A 55 -2.72 6.02 -0.65
N PHE A 56 -2.58 6.40 0.62
CA PHE A 56 -2.49 5.49 1.76
C PHE A 56 -3.68 5.74 2.70
N ILE A 57 -4.17 4.67 3.31
CA ILE A 57 -5.29 4.65 4.26
C ILE A 57 -4.86 3.88 5.51
N ASP A 58 -5.53 4.14 6.64
CA ASP A 58 -5.40 3.34 7.84
C ASP A 58 -6.53 2.31 7.90
N VAL A 59 -6.19 1.04 8.08
CA VAL A 59 -7.15 -0.04 8.34
C VAL A 59 -6.65 -0.83 9.53
N ALA A 60 -7.45 -0.85 10.60
CA ALA A 60 -7.12 -1.53 11.85
C ALA A 60 -5.75 -1.11 12.44
N GLY A 61 -5.41 0.18 12.37
CA GLY A 61 -4.15 0.73 12.90
C GLY A 61 -2.92 0.46 12.03
N VAL A 62 -3.11 -0.07 10.82
CA VAL A 62 -2.04 -0.30 9.85
C VAL A 62 -2.20 0.66 8.67
N THR A 63 -1.20 1.49 8.46
CA THR A 63 -1.09 2.33 7.25
C THR A 63 -0.74 1.45 6.04
N GLN A 64 -1.61 1.43 5.05
CA GLN A 64 -1.47 0.62 3.85
C GLN A 64 -1.96 1.37 2.60
N PRO A 65 -1.60 0.94 1.37
CA PRO A 65 -2.11 1.55 0.15
C PRO A 65 -3.64 1.46 0.06
N ALA A 66 -4.27 2.52 -0.43
CA ALA A 66 -5.67 2.48 -0.82
C ALA A 66 -5.86 1.60 -2.07
N PRO A 67 -7.05 1.02 -2.30
CA PRO A 67 -7.34 0.28 -3.52
C PRO A 67 -7.03 1.08 -4.79
N ALA A 68 -6.40 0.42 -5.76
CA ALA A 68 -6.02 0.99 -7.05
C ALA A 68 -6.42 0.06 -8.21
N PRO A 69 -6.76 0.59 -9.39
CA PRO A 69 -6.84 2.02 -9.75
C PRO A 69 -8.09 2.71 -9.17
N ARG A 70 -8.16 4.04 -9.34
CA ARG A 70 -9.36 4.81 -8.99
C ARG A 70 -10.27 4.92 -10.19
N PHE A 71 -11.51 4.52 -10.03
CA PHE A 71 -12.50 4.56 -11.08
C PHE A 71 -13.37 5.82 -10.97
N SER A 72 -13.67 6.46 -12.09
CA SER A 72 -14.49 7.67 -12.13
C SER A 72 -16.00 7.40 -11.98
N ARG A 73 -16.44 6.17 -12.23
CA ARG A 73 -17.87 5.78 -12.24
C ARG A 73 -18.29 4.86 -11.09
N SER A 74 -17.34 4.23 -10.41
CA SER A 74 -17.59 3.29 -9.33
C SER A 74 -16.59 3.49 -8.21
N ALA A 75 -17.03 3.27 -6.97
CA ALA A 75 -16.15 3.31 -5.81
C ALA A 75 -15.65 1.90 -5.49
N THR A 76 -14.36 1.78 -5.19
CA THR A 76 -13.78 0.55 -4.64
C THR A 76 -14.03 0.52 -3.14
N ALA A 77 -14.48 -0.62 -2.61
CA ALA A 77 -14.70 -0.76 -1.17
C ALA A 77 -13.36 -0.64 -0.40
N VAL A 78 -13.42 0.00 0.77
CA VAL A 78 -12.28 0.01 1.70
C VAL A 78 -12.11 -1.39 2.27
N PRO A 79 -10.88 -1.97 2.26
CA PRO A 79 -10.63 -3.27 2.85
C PRO A 79 -10.99 -3.30 4.34
N GLN A 80 -11.51 -4.44 4.79
CA GLN A 80 -11.67 -4.71 6.21
C GLN A 80 -10.35 -5.23 6.81
N ALA A 81 -10.29 -5.30 8.14
CA ALA A 81 -9.19 -5.97 8.83
C ALA A 81 -9.08 -7.44 8.37
N PRO A 82 -7.86 -8.00 8.28
CA PRO A 82 -7.68 -9.43 8.00
C PRO A 82 -8.48 -10.29 8.98
N ALA A 83 -9.20 -11.27 8.44
CA ALA A 83 -10.00 -12.17 9.27
C ALA A 83 -9.11 -13.07 10.12
N HIS A 84 -9.50 -13.30 11.37
CA HIS A 84 -8.92 -14.35 12.19
C HIS A 84 -9.36 -15.75 11.70
N ALA A 85 -8.54 -16.76 11.97
CA ALA A 85 -8.89 -18.14 11.65
C ALA A 85 -10.18 -18.54 12.37
N GLY A 86 -11.20 -18.93 11.61
CA GLY A 86 -12.51 -19.31 12.15
C GLY A 86 -13.51 -18.18 12.34
N GLN A 87 -13.12 -16.92 12.12
CA GLN A 87 -13.98 -15.74 12.38
C GLN A 87 -15.32 -15.81 11.66
N HIS A 88 -15.33 -16.28 10.40
CA HIS A 88 -16.52 -16.29 9.55
C HIS A 88 -17.06 -17.70 9.26
N THR A 89 -16.57 -18.75 9.94
CA THR A 89 -16.89 -20.14 9.59
C THR A 89 -18.38 -20.43 9.60
N ARG A 90 -19.09 -20.09 10.68
CA ARG A 90 -20.54 -20.32 10.75
C ARG A 90 -21.28 -19.53 9.67
N ALA A 91 -20.92 -18.26 9.48
CA ALA A 91 -21.59 -17.37 8.52
C ALA A 91 -21.47 -17.90 7.08
N VAL A 92 -20.26 -18.30 6.67
CA VAL A 92 -20.01 -18.83 5.32
C VAL A 92 -20.70 -20.18 5.11
N LEU A 93 -20.69 -21.09 6.09
CA LEU A 93 -21.39 -22.37 5.98
C LEU A 93 -22.90 -22.19 5.85
N ALA A 94 -23.48 -21.24 6.59
CA ALA A 94 -24.90 -20.91 6.49
C ALA A 94 -25.24 -20.29 5.13
N GLU A 95 -24.40 -19.38 4.61
CA GLU A 95 -24.56 -18.78 3.28
C GLU A 95 -24.48 -19.84 2.16
N TRP A 96 -23.68 -20.90 2.36
CA TRP A 96 -23.64 -22.06 1.46
C TRP A 96 -24.84 -23.00 1.56
N GLY A 97 -25.78 -22.73 2.48
CA GLY A 97 -26.98 -23.55 2.67
C GLY A 97 -26.77 -24.79 3.54
N VAL A 98 -25.67 -24.86 4.31
CA VAL A 98 -25.52 -25.90 5.34
C VAL A 98 -26.45 -25.57 6.49
N ASP A 99 -27.30 -26.51 6.87
CA ASP A 99 -28.24 -26.30 7.96
C ASP A 99 -27.53 -26.15 9.32
N ALA A 100 -28.19 -25.47 10.26
CA ALA A 100 -27.61 -25.14 11.55
C ALA A 100 -27.16 -26.39 12.34
N ALA A 101 -27.93 -27.49 12.29
CA ALA A 101 -27.60 -28.71 13.02
C ALA A 101 -26.34 -29.37 12.45
N ARG A 102 -26.18 -29.35 11.12
CA ARG A 102 -24.96 -29.84 10.46
C ARG A 102 -23.76 -28.96 10.76
N ILE A 103 -23.92 -27.63 10.79
CA ILE A 103 -22.84 -26.71 11.20
C ILE A 103 -22.39 -27.03 12.63
N ASP A 104 -23.32 -27.19 13.57
CA ASP A 104 -23.00 -27.51 14.96
C ASP A 104 -22.26 -28.83 15.09
N ALA A 105 -22.63 -29.85 14.32
CA ALA A 105 -21.92 -31.13 14.28
C ALA A 105 -20.48 -31.00 13.75
N LEU A 106 -20.25 -30.15 12.74
CA LEU A 106 -18.91 -29.89 12.20
C LEU A 106 -18.01 -29.17 13.22
N LEU A 107 -18.59 -28.22 13.97
CA LEU A 107 -17.87 -27.51 15.03
C LEU A 107 -17.56 -28.45 16.21
N ALA A 108 -18.53 -29.28 16.63
CA ALA A 108 -18.36 -30.22 17.74
C ALA A 108 -17.34 -31.31 17.43
N SER A 109 -17.29 -31.80 16.19
CA SER A 109 -16.31 -32.81 15.75
C SER A 109 -14.91 -32.24 15.52
N GLY A 110 -14.74 -30.90 15.53
CA GLY A 110 -13.48 -30.24 15.22
C GLY A 110 -13.12 -30.22 13.73
N ALA A 111 -14.00 -30.73 12.86
CA ALA A 111 -13.85 -30.65 11.41
C ALA A 111 -13.94 -29.20 10.88
N ALA A 112 -14.64 -28.33 11.62
CA ALA A 112 -14.64 -26.89 11.42
C ALA A 112 -14.34 -26.16 12.73
N ARG A 113 -13.83 -24.92 12.66
CA ARG A 113 -13.61 -24.08 13.84
C ARG A 113 -14.29 -22.74 13.70
N GLN A 114 -14.97 -22.32 14.76
CA GLN A 114 -15.47 -20.97 14.93
C GLN A 114 -14.56 -20.27 15.94
N ALA A 115 -14.09 -19.07 15.62
CA ALA A 115 -13.37 -18.21 16.56
C ALA A 115 -14.32 -17.62 17.60
#